data_AF-A0AAD7HUC5-F1
#
_entry.id   AF-A0AAD7HUC5-F1
#
_cell.length_a   1.000
_cell.length_b   1.000
_cell.length_c   1.000
_cell.angle_alpha   90.00
_cell.angle_beta   90.00
_cell.angle_gamma   90.00
#
_symmetry.space_group_name_H-M   'P 1'
#
loop_
_entity.id
_entity.type
_entity.pdbx_description
1 polymer ?
#
loop_
_entity_poly.entity_id
_entity_poly.type
_entity_poly.pdbx_seq_one_letter_code
_entity_poly.pdbx_strand_id
1 'polypeptide(L)'
;MAAARHPRRGKFHLTSNVPALLKPQICWDVGPQELYALSRTSKSLRTFLTSKSNAGPIWRRAFKIAVDEGCVPPTPPDMTCELQWANILFGDFCFICLHGPGENICWAFNARYCKECFPFQVQKRLPNALARYLPRTEWRGLVPFVQAAAGIPLYSSQEMRVFAKEYLSLHTEEECAEYVERQRQRTAVIQQYAETCKAWCAEKKQTDAVAQWRAADIRDTASYHENLVRTIARWPWYRTASLPTNI
;
A
#
# COMPACT_ATOMS: atom_id res chain seq x y z
N MET A 1 10.84 57.27 20.21
CA MET A 1 9.93 56.12 20.04
C MET A 1 10.77 54.85 19.95
N ALA A 2 10.88 54.09 21.04
CA ALA A 2 11.68 52.88 21.12
C ALA A 2 10.82 51.66 20.75
N ALA A 3 11.20 50.95 19.68
CA ALA A 3 10.50 49.73 19.25
C ALA A 3 10.96 48.53 20.08
N ALA A 4 10.00 47.86 20.71
CA ALA A 4 10.21 46.67 21.53
C ALA A 4 10.76 45.50 20.69
N ARG A 5 11.88 44.91 21.13
CA ARG A 5 12.44 43.68 20.56
C ARG A 5 11.61 42.49 21.04
N HIS A 6 10.82 41.89 20.15
CA HIS A 6 10.22 40.59 20.39
C HIS A 6 11.32 39.53 20.64
N PRO A 7 11.18 38.64 21.64
CA PRO A 7 12.11 37.55 21.86
C PRO A 7 12.01 36.59 20.68
N ARG A 8 13.17 36.31 20.05
CA ARG A 8 13.28 35.32 18.98
C ARG A 8 12.88 33.97 19.55
N ARG A 9 11.66 33.50 19.23
CA ARG A 9 11.26 32.10 19.44
C ARG A 9 12.36 31.22 18.83
N GLY A 10 12.98 30.41 19.68
CA GLY A 10 13.99 29.44 19.28
C GLY A 10 13.46 28.62 18.11
N LYS A 11 14.13 28.72 16.96
CA LYS A 11 13.91 27.80 15.85
C LYS A 11 14.29 26.43 16.36
N PHE A 12 13.30 25.59 16.65
CA PHE A 12 13.54 24.16 16.79
C PHE A 12 14.04 23.68 15.43
N HIS A 13 15.35 23.56 15.32
CA HIS A 13 16.01 22.94 14.19
C HIS A 13 15.66 21.45 14.22
N LEU A 14 14.52 21.09 13.62
CA LEU A 14 14.22 19.72 13.16
C LEU A 14 15.13 19.33 11.97
N THR A 15 16.35 19.86 11.93
CA THR A 15 17.35 19.51 10.95
C THR A 15 18.08 18.26 11.42
N SER A 16 17.91 17.18 10.67
CA SER A 16 18.96 16.19 10.45
C SER A 16 19.26 15.13 11.53
N ASN A 17 18.32 14.71 12.38
CA ASN A 17 18.56 13.55 13.28
C ASN A 17 17.56 12.40 13.17
N VAL A 18 16.53 12.51 12.33
CA VAL A 18 15.53 11.44 12.15
C VAL A 18 16.12 10.18 11.46
N PRO A 19 17.07 10.25 10.50
CA PRO A 19 17.69 9.05 9.94
C PRO A 19 18.61 8.29 10.92
N ALA A 20 19.05 8.90 12.01
CA ALA A 20 19.88 8.24 13.03
C ALA A 20 19.05 7.57 14.14
N LEU A 21 17.87 8.12 14.45
CA LEU A 21 16.94 7.57 15.44
C LEU A 21 16.15 6.35 14.93
N LEU A 22 16.01 6.21 13.61
CA LEU A 22 15.48 5.00 12.98
C LEU A 22 16.64 4.06 12.60
N LYS A 23 17.26 3.41 13.59
CA LYS A 23 18.14 2.28 13.28
C LYS A 23 17.32 1.22 12.52
N PRO A 24 17.86 0.53 11.51
CA PRO A 24 17.18 -0.58 10.82
C PRO A 24 16.58 -1.62 11.79
N GLN A 25 17.21 -1.75 12.97
CA GLN A 25 16.79 -2.60 14.08
C GLN A 25 15.43 -2.20 14.67
N ILE A 26 15.09 -0.91 14.76
CA ILE A 26 13.79 -0.46 15.28
C ILE A 26 12.69 -0.76 14.25
N CYS A 27 12.97 -0.60 12.94
CA CYS A 27 12.00 -0.94 11.89
C CYS A 27 11.76 -2.45 11.74
N TRP A 28 12.62 -3.28 12.31
CA TRP A 28 12.59 -4.74 12.16
C TRP A 28 11.44 -5.38 12.93
N ASP A 29 10.99 -4.72 14.01
CA ASP A 29 9.90 -5.13 14.88
C ASP A 29 8.60 -4.36 14.59
N VAL A 30 8.57 -3.57 13.51
CA VAL A 30 7.48 -2.67 13.15
C VAL A 30 6.67 -3.27 12.01
N GLY A 31 5.35 -3.36 12.20
CA GLY A 31 4.42 -3.89 11.22
C GLY A 31 4.25 -2.98 9.99
N PRO A 32 3.67 -3.49 8.89
CA PRO A 32 3.55 -2.74 7.65
C PRO A 32 2.61 -1.52 7.78
N GLN A 33 1.67 -1.53 8.71
CA GLN A 33 0.77 -0.40 8.99
C GLN A 33 1.51 0.76 9.65
N GLU A 34 2.34 0.46 10.65
CA GLU A 34 3.16 1.43 11.37
C GLU A 34 4.26 1.99 10.46
N LEU A 35 4.89 1.15 9.63
CA LEU A 35 5.85 1.62 8.60
C LEU A 35 5.18 2.58 7.62
N TYR A 36 3.94 2.29 7.22
CA TYR A 36 3.17 3.19 6.38
C TYR A 36 2.91 4.53 7.09
N ALA A 37 2.45 4.50 8.34
CA ALA A 37 2.23 5.70 9.14
C ALA A 37 3.51 6.54 9.29
N LEU A 38 4.64 5.91 9.59
CA LEU A 38 5.96 6.57 9.68
C LEU A 38 6.37 7.24 8.37
N SER A 39 6.07 6.62 7.23
CA SER A 39 6.33 7.23 5.91
C SER A 39 5.51 8.50 5.65
N ARG A 40 4.44 8.74 6.41
CA ARG A 40 3.54 9.90 6.28
C ARG A 40 3.90 11.03 7.25
N THR A 41 4.63 10.77 8.33
CA THR A 41 4.93 11.78 9.37
C THR A 41 6.09 12.70 9.02
N SER A 42 7.08 12.22 8.28
CA SER A 42 8.28 13.01 7.93
C SER A 42 8.75 12.74 6.51
N LYS A 43 9.17 13.82 5.82
CA LYS A 43 9.78 13.73 4.49
C LYS A 43 11.06 12.88 4.51
N SER A 44 11.87 12.97 5.57
CA SER A 44 13.10 12.16 5.68
C SER A 44 12.80 10.67 5.84
N LEU A 45 11.78 10.34 6.64
CA LEU A 45 11.31 8.96 6.83
C LEU A 45 10.70 8.40 5.56
N ARG A 46 9.89 9.21 4.86
CA ARG A 46 9.38 8.86 3.55
C ARG A 46 10.51 8.51 2.59
N THR A 47 11.50 9.40 2.43
CA THR A 47 12.64 9.17 1.55
C THR A 47 13.39 7.88 1.89
N PHE A 48 13.61 7.63 3.19
CA PHE A 48 14.25 6.40 3.65
C PHE A 48 13.42 5.16 3.32
N LEU A 49 12.13 5.15 3.68
CA LEU A 49 11.19 4.04 3.50
C LEU A 49 10.77 3.80 2.04
N THR A 50 11.05 4.74 1.13
CA THR A 50 10.91 4.55 -0.32
C THR A 50 12.21 4.11 -1.01
N SER A 51 13.35 4.13 -0.32
CA SER A 51 14.63 3.77 -0.91
C SER A 51 14.71 2.26 -1.14
N LYS A 52 14.87 1.83 -2.40
CA LYS A 52 14.97 0.41 -2.76
C LYS A 52 16.11 -0.32 -2.02
N SER A 53 17.24 0.35 -1.80
CA SER A 53 18.41 -0.26 -1.16
C SER A 53 18.21 -0.51 0.33
N ASN A 54 17.51 0.39 1.02
CA ASN A 54 17.44 0.39 2.48
C ASN A 54 16.10 -0.14 3.00
N ALA A 55 15.00 0.20 2.32
CA ALA A 55 13.65 -0.11 2.78
C ALA A 55 13.12 -1.46 2.29
N GLY A 56 13.58 -1.94 1.13
CA GLY A 56 13.10 -3.20 0.56
C GLY A 56 13.20 -4.40 1.53
N PRO A 57 14.33 -4.62 2.21
CA PRO A 57 14.43 -5.68 3.23
C PRO A 57 13.48 -5.49 4.42
N ILE A 58 13.30 -4.24 4.86
CA ILE A 58 12.42 -3.88 5.99
C ILE A 58 10.97 -4.20 5.64
N TRP A 59 10.48 -3.72 4.50
CA TRP A 59 9.12 -3.96 4.03
C TRP A 59 8.85 -5.43 3.78
N ARG A 60 9.75 -6.13 3.06
CA ARG A 60 9.57 -7.56 2.77
C ARG A 60 9.48 -8.40 4.03
N ARG A 61 10.28 -8.08 5.05
CA ARG A 61 10.18 -8.75 6.35
C ARG A 61 8.84 -8.44 7.03
N ALA A 62 8.48 -7.16 7.16
CA ALA A 62 7.26 -6.75 7.83
C ALA A 62 6.01 -7.38 7.17
N PHE A 63 5.97 -7.39 5.83
CA PHE A 63 4.91 -8.06 5.10
C PHE A 63 4.95 -9.58 5.24
N LYS A 64 6.14 -10.22 5.21
CA LYS A 64 6.25 -11.67 5.40
C LYS A 64 5.66 -12.09 6.75
N ILE A 65 6.08 -11.44 7.84
CA ILE A 65 5.57 -11.73 9.19
C ILE A 65 4.05 -11.51 9.25
N ALA A 66 3.58 -10.37 8.74
CA ALA A 66 2.15 -10.07 8.76
C ALA A 66 1.30 -11.03 7.91
N VAL A 67 1.86 -11.59 6.82
CA VAL A 67 1.20 -12.62 6.01
C VAL A 67 1.21 -13.96 6.75
N ASP A 68 2.34 -14.35 7.35
CA ASP A 68 2.48 -15.60 8.12
C ASP A 68 1.52 -15.63 9.33
N GLU A 69 1.26 -14.47 9.94
CA GLU A 69 0.29 -14.28 11.04
C GLU A 69 -1.17 -14.12 10.57
N GLY A 70 -1.44 -14.03 9.27
CA GLY A 70 -2.78 -13.81 8.71
C GLY A 70 -3.32 -12.37 8.89
N CYS A 71 -2.47 -11.43 9.32
CA CYS A 71 -2.84 -10.03 9.56
C CYS A 71 -3.09 -9.24 8.25
N VAL A 72 -2.44 -9.63 7.15
CA VAL A 72 -2.57 -9.00 5.82
C VAL A 72 -2.63 -10.05 4.71
N PRO A 73 -3.21 -9.76 3.53
CA PRO A 73 -3.18 -10.69 2.42
C PRO A 73 -1.76 -10.77 1.82
N PRO A 74 -1.45 -11.85 1.08
CA PRO A 74 -0.18 -11.98 0.38
C PRO A 74 0.16 -10.75 -0.46
N THR A 75 1.44 -10.41 -0.59
CA THR A 75 1.87 -9.34 -1.50
C THR A 75 1.75 -9.81 -2.95
N PRO A 76 1.18 -9.02 -3.87
CA PRO A 76 1.08 -9.45 -5.27
C PRO A 76 2.48 -9.54 -5.90
N PRO A 77 2.74 -10.55 -6.75
CA PRO A 77 4.07 -10.76 -7.35
C PRO A 77 4.51 -9.61 -8.27
N ASP A 78 3.56 -8.94 -8.91
CA ASP A 78 3.82 -7.81 -9.82
C ASP A 78 4.02 -6.46 -9.07
N MET A 79 3.96 -6.48 -7.73
CA MET A 79 4.09 -5.27 -6.94
C MET A 79 5.55 -4.83 -6.85
N THR A 80 5.87 -3.73 -7.53
CA THR A 80 7.22 -3.17 -7.57
C THR A 80 7.55 -2.24 -6.40
N CYS A 81 6.56 -1.84 -5.59
CA CYS A 81 6.72 -0.94 -4.46
C CYS A 81 5.87 -1.37 -3.26
N GLU A 82 6.52 -1.78 -2.17
CA GLU A 82 5.87 -2.25 -0.95
C GLU A 82 5.15 -1.11 -0.21
N LEU A 83 5.63 0.13 -0.31
CA LEU A 83 4.91 1.29 0.23
C LEU A 83 3.59 1.51 -0.52
N GLN A 84 3.56 1.26 -1.83
CA GLN A 84 2.32 1.33 -2.60
C GLN A 84 1.35 0.25 -2.14
N TRP A 85 1.84 -0.96 -1.87
CA TRP A 85 1.04 -2.03 -1.27
C TRP A 85 0.47 -1.64 0.10
N ALA A 86 1.30 -1.08 0.98
CA ALA A 86 0.87 -0.58 2.28
C ALA A 86 -0.19 0.53 2.14
N ASN A 87 -0.08 1.39 1.13
CA ASN A 87 -1.09 2.41 0.83
C ASN A 87 -2.43 1.80 0.36
N ILE A 88 -2.41 0.67 -0.36
CA ILE A 88 -3.64 -0.03 -0.75
C ILE A 88 -4.30 -0.69 0.47
N LEU A 89 -3.50 -1.22 1.39
CA LEU A 89 -4.01 -1.89 2.59
C LEU A 89 -4.52 -0.90 3.64
N PHE A 90 -3.73 0.13 3.94
CA PHE A 90 -3.90 1.00 5.12
C PHE A 90 -4.13 2.48 4.78
N GLY A 91 -4.03 2.87 3.50
CA GLY A 91 -4.17 4.26 3.11
C GLY A 91 -5.62 4.70 2.95
N ASP A 92 -5.89 5.96 3.29
CA ASP A 92 -7.25 6.52 3.24
C ASP A 92 -7.52 7.38 2.00
N PHE A 93 -6.49 7.65 1.20
CA PHE A 93 -6.56 8.64 0.13
C PHE A 93 -6.59 8.00 -1.27
N CYS A 94 -7.24 8.71 -2.20
CA CYS A 94 -7.23 8.40 -3.62
C CYS A 94 -5.81 8.41 -4.19
N PHE A 95 -5.47 7.44 -5.03
CA PHE A 95 -4.16 7.32 -5.69
C PHE A 95 -3.89 8.42 -6.72
N ILE A 96 -4.96 8.98 -7.29
CA ILE A 96 -4.85 9.96 -8.38
C ILE A 96 -4.72 11.38 -7.83
N CYS A 97 -5.69 11.82 -7.02
CA CYS A 97 -5.72 13.18 -6.51
C CYS A 97 -5.03 13.35 -5.15
N LEU A 98 -4.72 12.25 -4.44
CA LEU A 98 -4.10 12.25 -3.11
C LEU A 98 -4.87 13.03 -2.01
N HIS A 99 -6.10 13.47 -2.30
CA HIS A 99 -6.90 14.31 -1.41
C HIS A 99 -8.23 13.67 -1.01
N GLY A 100 -9.02 13.20 -1.98
CA GLY A 100 -10.32 12.60 -1.70
C GLY A 100 -10.22 11.22 -1.03
N PRO A 101 -11.25 10.77 -0.29
CA PRO A 101 -11.25 9.49 0.39
C PRO A 101 -11.23 8.34 -0.64
N GLY A 102 -10.25 7.46 -0.52
CA GLY A 102 -10.00 6.33 -1.41
C GLY A 102 -10.92 5.13 -1.17
N GLU A 103 -12.23 5.39 -1.07
CA GLU A 103 -13.24 4.39 -0.69
C GLU A 103 -13.37 3.24 -1.69
N ASN A 104 -13.09 3.49 -2.98
CA ASN A 104 -13.18 2.48 -4.02
C ASN A 104 -11.84 1.74 -4.14
N ILE A 105 -11.68 0.67 -3.37
CA ILE A 105 -10.52 -0.22 -3.45
C ILE A 105 -10.70 -1.19 -4.62
N CYS A 106 -9.83 -1.06 -5.61
CA CYS A 106 -9.80 -1.91 -6.80
C CYS A 106 -8.62 -2.88 -6.71
N TRP A 107 -8.84 -4.03 -6.06
CA TRP A 107 -7.79 -5.04 -5.83
C TRP A 107 -7.17 -5.56 -7.13
N ALA A 108 -7.97 -5.77 -8.18
CA ALA A 108 -7.46 -6.19 -9.49
C ALA A 108 -6.58 -5.14 -10.18
N PHE A 109 -6.63 -3.88 -9.75
CA PHE A 109 -5.81 -2.78 -10.27
C PHE A 109 -4.75 -2.32 -9.27
N ASN A 110 -4.70 -2.91 -8.07
CA ASN A 110 -3.86 -2.46 -6.98
C ASN A 110 -3.97 -0.94 -6.75
N ALA A 111 -5.19 -0.42 -6.66
CA ALA A 111 -5.43 1.03 -6.56
C ALA A 111 -6.64 1.38 -5.69
N ARG A 112 -6.61 2.58 -5.11
CA ARG A 112 -7.73 3.20 -4.41
C ARG A 112 -8.16 4.48 -5.12
N TYR A 113 -9.46 4.67 -5.31
CA TYR A 113 -9.99 5.85 -5.97
C TYR A 113 -11.09 6.53 -5.15
N CYS A 114 -11.09 7.85 -5.14
CA CYS A 114 -12.25 8.61 -4.67
C CYS A 114 -13.39 8.54 -5.69
N LYS A 115 -14.59 8.92 -5.25
CA LYS A 115 -15.81 8.93 -6.07
C LYS A 115 -15.69 9.78 -7.33
N GLU A 116 -14.90 10.84 -7.27
CA GLU A 116 -14.66 11.75 -8.41
C GLU A 116 -13.66 11.16 -9.42
N CYS A 117 -12.57 10.56 -8.94
CA CYS A 117 -11.56 10.01 -9.85
C CYS A 117 -11.98 8.66 -10.45
N PHE A 118 -12.71 7.82 -9.70
CA PHE A 118 -13.03 6.46 -10.10
C PHE A 118 -13.64 6.34 -11.51
N PRO A 119 -14.65 7.15 -11.92
CA PRO A 119 -15.24 7.07 -13.25
C PRO A 119 -14.26 7.32 -14.41
N PHE A 120 -13.18 8.07 -14.19
CA PHE A 120 -12.17 8.37 -15.22
C PHE A 120 -11.09 7.29 -15.30
N GLN A 121 -10.91 6.51 -14.23
CA GLN A 121 -9.90 5.46 -14.15
C GLN A 121 -10.42 4.10 -14.62
N VAL A 122 -11.73 3.97 -14.84
CA VAL A 122 -12.32 2.71 -15.30
C VAL A 122 -13.14 2.86 -16.58
N GLN A 123 -13.22 1.79 -17.37
CA GLN A 123 -13.97 1.70 -18.61
C GLN A 123 -14.91 0.49 -18.59
N LYS A 124 -16.09 0.65 -19.21
CA LYS A 124 -17.10 -0.42 -19.37
C LYS A 124 -17.01 -1.14 -20.72
N ARG A 125 -16.30 -0.54 -21.69
CA ARG A 125 -16.30 -0.95 -23.09
C ARG A 125 -14.87 -1.01 -23.61
N LEU A 126 -14.67 -1.88 -24.60
CA LEU A 126 -13.43 -1.94 -25.36
C LEU A 126 -13.21 -0.64 -26.16
N PRO A 127 -11.96 -0.22 -26.35
CA PRO A 127 -11.62 0.72 -27.41
C PRO A 127 -12.17 0.22 -28.75
N ASN A 128 -12.85 1.11 -29.49
CA ASN A 128 -13.48 0.76 -30.77
C ASN A 128 -12.50 0.12 -31.76
N ALA A 129 -11.21 0.46 -31.67
CA ALA A 129 -10.15 -0.10 -32.50
C ALA A 129 -10.02 -1.63 -32.38
N LEU A 130 -10.26 -2.20 -31.19
CA LEU A 130 -10.15 -3.64 -30.94
C LEU A 130 -11.43 -4.42 -31.24
N ALA A 131 -12.58 -3.74 -31.27
CA ALA A 131 -13.88 -4.39 -31.44
C ALA A 131 -14.05 -5.08 -32.81
N ARG A 132 -13.21 -4.75 -33.79
CA ARG A 132 -13.16 -5.40 -35.11
C ARG A 132 -12.41 -6.73 -35.11
N TYR A 133 -11.49 -6.92 -34.16
CA TYR A 133 -10.57 -8.06 -34.15
C TYR A 133 -10.92 -9.09 -33.07
N LEU A 134 -11.56 -8.66 -31.97
CA LEU A 134 -11.91 -9.52 -30.85
C LEU A 134 -13.40 -9.42 -30.54
N PRO A 135 -14.18 -10.52 -30.71
CA PRO A 135 -15.57 -10.56 -30.28
C PRO A 135 -15.73 -10.28 -28.78
N ARG A 136 -16.87 -9.70 -28.40
CA ARG A 136 -17.19 -9.37 -26.99
C ARG A 136 -17.40 -10.60 -26.09
N THR A 137 -17.22 -11.82 -26.57
CA THR A 137 -17.20 -13.04 -25.75
C THR A 137 -15.77 -13.43 -25.38
N GLU A 138 -14.81 -13.17 -26.25
CA GLU A 138 -13.41 -13.60 -26.08
C GLU A 138 -12.60 -12.67 -25.18
N TRP A 139 -12.99 -11.40 -25.05
CA TRP A 139 -12.30 -10.42 -24.20
C TRP A 139 -12.45 -10.65 -22.68
N ARG A 140 -13.50 -11.37 -22.23
CA ARG A 140 -13.71 -11.59 -20.79
C ARG A 140 -12.53 -12.42 -20.28
N GLY A 141 -11.82 -11.85 -19.31
CA GLY A 141 -10.64 -12.48 -18.74
C GLY A 141 -9.33 -12.22 -19.50
N LEU A 142 -9.29 -11.34 -20.52
CA LEU A 142 -8.02 -10.90 -21.12
C LEU A 142 -7.37 -9.74 -20.36
N VAL A 143 -8.18 -8.91 -19.72
CA VAL A 143 -7.71 -7.78 -18.93
C VAL A 143 -8.31 -7.91 -17.52
N PRO A 144 -7.54 -7.62 -16.45
CA PRO A 144 -8.08 -7.55 -15.11
C PRO A 144 -9.29 -6.63 -15.03
N PHE A 145 -10.26 -6.99 -14.17
CA PHE A 145 -11.51 -6.24 -14.04
C PHE A 145 -12.00 -6.21 -12.59
N VAL A 146 -12.85 -5.25 -12.28
CA VAL A 146 -13.64 -5.21 -11.04
C VAL A 146 -15.11 -5.29 -11.37
N GLN A 147 -15.89 -5.98 -10.53
CA GLN A 147 -17.33 -6.10 -10.68
C GLN A 147 -18.00 -4.82 -10.14
N ALA A 148 -18.80 -4.14 -10.96
CA ALA A 148 -19.72 -3.11 -10.48
C ALA A 148 -20.91 -3.75 -9.75
N ALA A 149 -21.66 -2.96 -8.97
CA ALA A 149 -22.87 -3.42 -8.29
C ALA A 149 -23.91 -4.07 -9.22
N ALA A 150 -23.96 -3.65 -10.49
CA ALA A 150 -24.85 -4.21 -11.51
C ALA A 150 -24.30 -5.48 -12.21
N GLY A 151 -23.25 -6.10 -11.70
CA GLY A 151 -22.58 -7.26 -12.34
C GLY A 151 -21.85 -6.92 -13.65
N ILE A 152 -21.62 -5.62 -13.89
CA ILE A 152 -20.94 -5.14 -15.09
C ILE A 152 -19.43 -5.12 -14.79
N PRO A 153 -18.59 -5.80 -15.59
CA PRO A 153 -17.15 -5.72 -15.41
C PRO A 153 -16.65 -4.34 -15.83
N LEU A 154 -15.82 -3.73 -14.98
CA LEU A 154 -15.12 -2.48 -15.18
C LEU A 154 -13.63 -2.76 -15.31
N TYR A 155 -12.98 -2.10 -16.26
CA TYR A 155 -11.58 -2.33 -16.62
C TYR A 155 -10.76 -1.09 -16.35
N SER A 156 -9.51 -1.23 -15.96
CA SER A 156 -8.62 -0.08 -15.79
C SER A 156 -8.41 0.63 -17.13
N SER A 157 -8.65 1.94 -17.18
CA SER A 157 -8.40 2.79 -18.35
C SER A 157 -6.93 2.70 -18.80
N GLN A 158 -5.99 2.46 -17.87
CA GLN A 158 -4.57 2.35 -18.19
C GLN A 158 -4.24 0.99 -18.80
N GLU A 159 -4.64 -0.10 -18.14
CA GLU A 159 -4.40 -1.48 -18.64
C GLU A 159 -5.04 -1.67 -20.02
N MET A 160 -6.24 -1.14 -20.23
CA MET A 160 -6.93 -1.21 -21.53
C MET A 160 -6.15 -0.52 -22.64
N ARG A 161 -5.49 0.61 -22.36
CA ARG A 161 -4.65 1.31 -23.35
C ARG A 161 -3.39 0.53 -23.66
N VAL A 162 -2.75 -0.04 -22.64
CA VAL A 162 -1.55 -0.87 -22.80
C VAL A 162 -1.87 -2.11 -23.62
N PHE A 163 -2.91 -2.86 -23.25
CA PHE A 163 -3.39 -4.03 -23.98
C PHE A 163 -3.71 -3.70 -25.44
N ALA A 164 -4.45 -2.61 -25.69
CA ALA A 164 -4.79 -2.23 -27.06
C ALA A 164 -3.56 -1.89 -27.90
N LYS A 165 -2.59 -1.19 -27.32
CA LYS A 165 -1.34 -0.87 -28.00
C LYS A 165 -0.54 -2.12 -28.33
N GLU A 166 -0.40 -3.02 -27.36
CA GLU A 166 0.35 -4.27 -27.53
C GLU A 166 -0.32 -5.20 -28.55
N TYR A 167 -1.62 -5.44 -28.43
CA TYR A 167 -2.36 -6.31 -29.35
C TYR A 167 -2.34 -5.79 -30.79
N LEU A 168 -2.52 -4.48 -31.00
CA LEU A 168 -2.49 -3.88 -32.35
C LEU A 168 -1.08 -3.82 -32.96
N SER A 169 -0.03 -4.03 -32.15
CA SER A 169 1.34 -4.12 -32.66
C SER A 169 1.72 -5.53 -33.14
N LEU A 170 0.87 -6.53 -32.88
CA LEU A 170 1.05 -7.89 -33.37
C LEU A 170 0.61 -7.98 -34.82
N HIS A 171 1.30 -8.80 -35.61
CA HIS A 171 1.09 -8.86 -37.06
C HIS A 171 0.65 -10.24 -37.54
N THR A 172 0.94 -11.31 -36.79
CA THR A 172 0.53 -12.67 -37.14
C THR A 172 -0.57 -13.20 -36.23
N GLU A 173 -1.31 -14.20 -36.72
CA GLU A 173 -2.35 -14.87 -35.94
C GLU A 173 -1.76 -15.69 -34.80
N GLU A 174 -0.59 -16.32 -35.00
CA GLU A 174 0.09 -17.05 -33.92
C GLU A 174 0.53 -16.12 -32.78
N GLU A 175 1.13 -14.96 -33.11
CA GLU A 175 1.52 -13.95 -32.12
C GLU A 175 0.30 -13.47 -31.31
N CYS A 176 -0.83 -13.23 -32.00
CA CYS A 176 -2.08 -12.83 -31.35
C CYS A 176 -2.57 -13.92 -30.39
N ALA A 177 -2.59 -15.19 -30.83
CA ALA A 177 -3.04 -16.31 -30.02
C ALA A 177 -2.18 -16.51 -28.77
N GLU A 178 -0.86 -16.49 -28.92
CA GLU A 178 0.09 -16.60 -27.79
C GLU A 178 -0.06 -15.44 -26.80
N TYR A 179 -0.22 -14.22 -27.30
CA TYR A 179 -0.43 -13.05 -26.45
C TYR A 179 -1.76 -13.14 -25.70
N VAL A 180 -2.83 -13.53 -26.37
CA VAL A 180 -4.16 -13.73 -25.77
C VAL A 180 -4.10 -14.75 -24.63
N GLU A 181 -3.48 -15.90 -24.86
CA GLU A 181 -3.36 -16.96 -23.85
C GLU A 181 -2.54 -16.48 -22.64
N ARG A 182 -1.41 -15.80 -22.88
CA ARG A 182 -0.60 -15.19 -21.82
C ARG A 182 -1.39 -14.19 -20.98
N GLN A 183 -2.21 -13.36 -21.62
CA GLN A 183 -3.06 -12.39 -20.92
C GLN A 183 -4.19 -13.06 -20.13
N ARG A 184 -4.75 -14.17 -20.62
CA ARG A 184 -5.71 -14.99 -19.84
C ARG A 184 -5.10 -15.51 -18.56
N GLN A 185 -3.92 -16.12 -18.66
CA GLN A 185 -3.21 -16.67 -17.51
C GLN A 185 -2.88 -15.58 -16.48
N ARG A 186 -2.31 -14.46 -16.94
CA ARG A 186 -2.03 -13.29 -16.10
C ARG A 186 -3.29 -12.77 -15.40
N THR A 187 -4.36 -12.58 -16.16
CA THR A 187 -5.63 -12.05 -15.62
C THR A 187 -6.26 -13.01 -14.61
N ALA A 188 -6.21 -14.32 -14.84
CA ALA A 188 -6.72 -15.32 -13.91
C ALA A 188 -6.01 -15.25 -12.55
N VAL A 189 -4.67 -15.17 -12.57
CA VAL A 189 -3.86 -15.01 -11.34
C VAL A 189 -4.23 -13.72 -10.60
N ILE A 190 -4.33 -12.60 -11.31
CA ILE A 190 -4.70 -11.31 -10.72
C ILE A 190 -6.11 -11.35 -10.12
N GLN A 191 -7.06 -12.02 -10.77
CA GLN A 191 -8.43 -12.12 -10.26
C GLN A 191 -8.53 -12.99 -9.02
N GLN A 192 -7.91 -14.17 -9.02
CA GLN A 192 -7.86 -15.04 -7.86
C GLN A 192 -7.24 -14.30 -6.67
N TYR A 193 -6.14 -13.59 -6.92
CA TYR A 193 -5.50 -12.74 -5.93
C TYR A 193 -6.43 -11.63 -5.40
N ALA A 194 -7.13 -10.95 -6.30
CA ALA A 194 -8.05 -9.88 -5.95
C ALA A 194 -9.22 -10.39 -5.09
N GLU A 195 -9.68 -11.62 -5.30
CA GLU A 195 -10.70 -12.27 -4.48
C GLU A 195 -10.19 -12.54 -3.06
N THR A 196 -8.97 -13.06 -2.91
CA THR A 196 -8.33 -13.24 -1.60
C THR A 196 -8.25 -11.92 -0.83
N CYS A 197 -7.86 -10.83 -1.49
CA CYS A 197 -7.77 -9.52 -0.84
C CYS A 197 -9.14 -8.94 -0.48
N LYS A 198 -10.16 -9.17 -1.30
CA LYS A 198 -11.54 -8.78 -0.98
C LYS A 198 -12.05 -9.52 0.24
N ALA A 199 -11.81 -10.82 0.33
CA ALA A 199 -12.21 -11.65 1.47
C ALA A 199 -11.55 -11.14 2.76
N TRP A 200 -10.22 -10.93 2.74
CA TRP A 200 -9.49 -10.34 3.86
C TRP A 200 -10.04 -8.96 4.27
N CYS A 201 -10.34 -8.09 3.31
CA CYS A 201 -10.86 -6.76 3.60
C CYS A 201 -12.26 -6.81 4.22
N ALA A 202 -13.11 -7.74 3.79
CA ALA A 202 -14.43 -7.96 4.36
C ALA A 202 -14.34 -8.49 5.80
N GLU A 203 -13.46 -9.48 6.04
CA GLU A 203 -13.18 -10.02 7.36
C GLU A 203 -12.62 -8.96 8.31
N LYS A 204 -11.64 -8.16 7.85
CA LYS A 204 -11.07 -7.08 8.66
C LYS A 204 -12.10 -6.01 9.01
N LYS A 205 -12.99 -5.62 8.09
CA LYS A 205 -14.09 -4.69 8.42
C LYS A 205 -15.01 -5.24 9.51
N GLN A 206 -15.24 -6.55 9.51
CA GLN A 206 -16.02 -7.21 10.55
C GLN A 206 -15.26 -7.21 11.89
N THR A 207 -13.97 -7.53 11.87
CA THR A 207 -13.12 -7.53 13.07
C THR A 207 -12.89 -6.13 13.61
N ASP A 208 -12.72 -5.11 12.79
CA ASP A 208 -12.57 -3.71 13.21
C ASP A 208 -13.89 -3.13 13.74
N ALA A 209 -15.04 -3.51 13.16
CA ALA A 209 -16.35 -3.18 13.72
C ALA A 209 -16.57 -3.87 15.09
N VAL A 210 -16.00 -5.06 15.29
CA VAL A 210 -15.99 -5.77 16.57
C VAL A 210 -14.89 -5.24 17.51
N ALA A 211 -13.75 -4.76 17.01
CA ALA A 211 -12.64 -4.22 17.78
C ALA A 211 -12.85 -2.75 18.20
N GLN A 212 -13.74 -2.02 17.52
CA GLN A 212 -14.29 -0.75 18.03
C GLN A 212 -14.98 -0.92 19.40
N TRP A 213 -15.44 -2.13 19.76
CA TRP A 213 -15.84 -2.45 21.14
C TRP A 213 -14.65 -2.62 22.11
N ARG A 214 -13.49 -3.11 21.64
CA ARG A 214 -12.27 -3.30 22.46
C ARG A 214 -11.44 -2.04 22.66
N ALA A 215 -11.64 -0.99 21.86
CA ALA A 215 -11.02 0.32 22.09
C ALA A 215 -11.48 0.98 23.42
N ALA A 216 -12.57 0.50 24.03
CA ALA A 216 -12.97 0.87 25.38
C ALA A 216 -12.08 0.26 26.49
N ASP A 217 -11.20 -0.69 26.16
CA ASP A 217 -10.38 -1.44 27.12
C ASP A 217 -8.87 -1.26 26.92
N ILE A 218 -8.46 -0.14 26.30
CA ILE A 218 -7.08 0.35 26.31
C ILE A 218 -6.80 0.95 27.71
N ARG A 219 -6.78 0.11 28.73
CA ARG A 219 -6.34 0.48 30.09
C ARG A 219 -4.97 -0.08 30.46
N ASP A 220 -4.32 -0.82 29.57
CA ASP A 220 -3.07 -1.52 29.91
C ASP A 220 -1.88 -1.22 28.97
N THR A 221 -1.80 0.02 28.48
CA THR A 221 -0.62 0.55 27.76
C THR A 221 0.65 0.59 28.63
N ALA A 222 0.49 0.56 29.96
CA ALA A 222 1.60 0.55 30.91
C ALA A 222 2.41 -0.77 30.86
N SER A 223 1.73 -1.91 30.78
CA SER A 223 2.36 -3.24 30.75
C SER A 223 3.18 -3.48 29.48
N TYR A 224 2.70 -2.98 28.33
CA TYR A 224 3.42 -3.11 27.06
C TYR A 224 4.69 -2.25 27.01
N HIS A 225 4.62 -1.03 27.55
CA HIS A 225 5.77 -0.13 27.63
C HIS A 225 6.82 -0.64 28.63
N GLU A 226 6.40 -1.18 29.79
CA GLU A 226 7.31 -1.80 30.75
C GLU A 226 8.03 -3.02 30.17
N ASN A 227 7.33 -3.90 29.45
CA ASN A 227 7.94 -5.09 28.85
C ASN A 227 8.92 -4.73 27.73
N LEU A 228 8.63 -3.70 26.94
CA LEU A 228 9.54 -3.20 25.91
C LEU A 228 10.82 -2.63 26.54
N VAL A 229 10.68 -1.79 27.58
CA VAL A 229 11.82 -1.19 28.31
C VAL A 229 12.66 -2.28 29.00
N ARG A 230 12.03 -3.29 29.61
CA ARG A 230 12.75 -4.42 30.23
C ARG A 230 13.49 -5.30 29.23
N THR A 231 12.93 -5.48 28.04
CA THR A 231 13.56 -6.26 26.96
C THR A 231 14.76 -5.53 26.39
N ILE A 232 14.66 -4.21 26.20
CA ILE A 232 15.75 -3.35 25.73
C ILE A 232 16.89 -3.28 26.77
N ALA A 233 16.57 -3.23 28.06
CA ALA A 233 17.56 -3.17 29.15
C ALA A 233 18.42 -4.45 29.28
N ARG A 234 17.97 -5.58 28.73
CA ARG A 234 18.71 -6.85 28.75
C ARG A 234 19.76 -6.96 27.64
N TRP A 235 19.77 -6.04 26.68
CA TRP A 235 20.68 -6.11 25.54
C TRP A 235 22.11 -5.72 25.93
N PRO A 236 23.14 -6.45 25.46
CA PRO A 236 24.53 -6.29 25.93
C PRO A 236 25.11 -4.89 25.78
N TRP A 237 24.65 -4.12 24.80
CA TRP A 237 25.15 -2.78 24.48
C TRP A 237 24.44 -1.65 25.26
N TYR A 238 23.34 -1.93 25.97
CA TYR A 238 22.67 -0.93 26.81
C TYR A 238 23.48 -0.64 28.10
N ARG A 239 24.30 -1.61 28.55
CA ARG A 239 25.18 -1.45 29.72
C ARG A 239 26.43 -0.60 29.48
N THR A 240 26.78 -0.31 28.22
CA THR A 240 27.98 0.44 27.87
C THR A 240 27.71 1.91 27.53
N ALA A 241 26.44 2.33 27.47
CA ALA A 241 26.06 3.72 27.26
C ALA A 241 25.85 4.39 28.62
N SER A 242 26.86 5.09 29.12
CA SER A 242 26.71 6.05 30.21
C SER A 242 25.72 7.13 29.78
N LEU A 243 24.54 7.15 30.41
CA LEU A 243 23.57 8.23 30.27
C LEU A 243 24.23 9.56 30.71
N PRO A 244 24.11 10.65 29.94
CA PRO A 244 24.49 11.96 30.45
C PRO A 244 23.50 12.37 31.54
N THR A 245 24.01 12.51 32.76
CA THR A 245 23.32 13.18 33.86
C THR A 245 23.25 14.70 33.60
N ASN A 246 22.08 15.28 33.89
CA ASN A 246 21.67 16.70 33.74
C ASN A 246 21.26 17.08 32.31
N ILE A 247 20.06 17.65 32.07
CA ILE A 247 19.36 18.76 32.77
C ILE A 247 17.87 18.46 32.89
#